data_AF-A0A1A7WVH3-F1
#
_entry.id   AF-A0A1A7WVH3-F1
#
_cell.length_a   1.000
_cell.length_b   1.000
_cell.length_c   1.000
_cell.angle_alpha   90.00
_cell.angle_beta   90.00
_cell.angle_gamma   90.00
#
_symmetry.space_group_name_H-M   'P 1'
#
loop_
_entity.id
_entity.type
_entity.pdbx_description
1 polymer ?
#
loop_
_entity_poly.entity_id
_entity_poly.type
_entity_poly.pdbx_seq_one_letter_code
_entity_poly.pdbx_strand_id
1 'polypeptide(L)' 'KLKLASSSSEGLNDTVLLDNLLKQLKQKLQDQGVNRDVRLSWRKQSDGQVFHKEKDKKKSRNEL' A
#
# COMPACT_ATOMS: atom_id res chain seq x y z
N LYS A 1 -9.02 4.44 -1.50
CA LYS A 1 -8.07 3.57 -0.74
C LYS A 1 -7.24 2.82 -1.75
N LEU A 2 -5.91 2.92 -1.69
CA LEU A 2 -5.03 2.16 -2.57
C LEU A 2 -4.89 0.73 -2.04
N LYS A 3 -5.01 -0.26 -2.91
CA LYS A 3 -4.76 -1.68 -2.59
C LYS A 3 -3.63 -2.18 -3.48
N LEU A 4 -2.70 -2.92 -2.89
CA LEU A 4 -1.61 -3.55 -3.62
C LEU A 4 -1.92 -5.04 -3.73
N ALA A 5 -2.01 -5.54 -4.96
CA ALA A 5 -2.07 -6.98 -5.21
C ALA A 5 -0.64 -7.51 -5.30
N SER A 6 -0.27 -8.42 -4.41
CA SER A 6 1.02 -9.10 -4.40
C SER A 6 0.79 -10.60 -4.24
N SER A 7 1.57 -11.41 -4.95
CA SER A 7 1.58 -12.86 -4.81
C SER A 7 2.28 -13.32 -3.53
N SER A 8 3.14 -12.48 -2.95
CA SER A 8 3.77 -12.72 -1.64
C SER A 8 3.43 -11.62 -0.66
N SER A 9 3.14 -12.05 0.57
CA SER A 9 2.83 -11.15 1.67
C SER A 9 4.00 -10.89 2.61
N GLU A 10 5.09 -11.63 2.42
CA GLU A 10 6.31 -11.48 3.19
C GLU A 10 7.11 -10.34 2.56
N GLY A 11 7.42 -9.32 3.35
CA GLY A 11 8.25 -8.19 2.92
C GLY A 11 7.54 -6.98 2.32
N LEU A 12 6.20 -6.91 2.35
CA LEU A 12 5.47 -5.73 1.85
C LEU A 12 5.77 -4.43 2.61
N ASN A 13 6.29 -4.55 3.84
CA ASN A 13 6.74 -3.42 4.66
C ASN A 13 8.27 -3.24 4.66
N ASP A 14 9.02 -3.94 3.79
CA ASP A 14 10.45 -3.71 3.65
C ASP A 14 10.74 -2.32 3.10
N THR A 15 11.67 -1.61 3.74
CA THR A 15 12.02 -0.23 3.41
C THR A 15 12.42 -0.07 1.93
N VAL A 16 13.19 -1.03 1.41
CA VAL A 16 13.68 -1.03 0.01
C VAL A 16 12.52 -1.23 -0.98
N LEU A 17 11.60 -2.17 -0.67
CA LEU A 17 10.46 -2.44 -1.53
C LEU A 17 9.48 -1.26 -1.55
N LEU A 18 9.22 -0.67 -0.38
CA LEU A 18 8.37 0.51 -0.22
C LEU A 18 8.91 1.71 -1.02
N ASP A 19 10.23 1.95 -0.99
CA ASP A 19 10.84 3.05 -1.74
C ASP A 19 10.72 2.83 -3.25
N ASN A 20 10.99 1.61 -3.72
CA ASN A 20 10.87 1.25 -5.14
C ASN A 20 9.42 1.38 -5.64
N LEU A 21 8.44 0.94 -4.85
CA LEU A 21 7.02 1.06 -5.18
C LEU A 21 6.57 2.53 -5.23
N LEU A 22 7.06 3.37 -4.31
CA LEU A 22 6.76 4.80 -4.28
C LEU A 22 7.29 5.51 -5.53
N LYS A 23 8.52 5.17 -5.97
CA LYS A 23 9.12 5.65 -7.22
C LYS A 23 8.30 5.24 -8.43
N GLN A 24 7.92 3.96 -8.52
CA GLN A 24 7.09 3.46 -9.62
C GLN A 24 5.72 4.15 -9.66
N LEU A 25 5.10 4.40 -8.50
CA LEU A 25 3.83 5.14 -8.44
C LEU A 25 4.01 6.59 -8.89
N LYS A 26 5.09 7.25 -8.49
CA LYS A 26 5.40 8.62 -8.94
C LYS A 26 5.54 8.69 -10.46
N GLN A 27 6.27 7.76 -11.06
CA GLN A 27 6.44 7.71 -12.52
C GLN A 27 5.09 7.53 -13.24
N LYS A 28 4.27 6.57 -12.79
CA LYS A 28 2.93 6.36 -13.39
C LYS A 28 2.01 7.59 -13.29
N LEU A 29 2.07 8.31 -12.17
CA LEU A 29 1.30 9.56 -12.02
C LEU A 29 1.81 10.64 -13.00
N GLN A 30 3.13 10.76 -13.17
CA GLN A 30 3.72 11.68 -14.14
C GLN A 30 3.33 11.33 -15.57
N ASP A 31 3.33 10.05 -15.93
CA ASP A 31 2.90 9.56 -17.25
C ASP A 31 1.41 9.84 -17.51
N GLN A 32 0.60 9.92 -16.45
CA GLN A 32 -0.81 10.32 -16.50
C GLN A 32 -1.02 11.85 -16.50
N GLY A 33 0.04 12.63 -16.57
CA GLY A 33 -0.02 14.10 -16.64
C GLY A 33 -0.11 14.79 -15.27
N VAL A 34 0.09 14.07 -14.16
CA VAL A 34 0.22 14.69 -12.84
C VAL A 34 1.54 15.44 -12.74
N ASN A 35 1.54 16.61 -12.10
CA ASN A 35 2.73 17.44 -11.94
C ASN A 35 3.91 16.65 -11.33
N ARG A 36 5.11 16.83 -11.91
CA ARG A 36 6.36 16.18 -11.47
C ARG A 36 6.75 16.52 -10.03
N ASP A 37 6.30 17.66 -9.53
CA ASP A 37 6.52 18.14 -8.16
C ASP A 37 5.61 17.45 -7.11
N VAL A 38 4.80 16.47 -7.51
CA VAL A 38 4.00 15.71 -6.55
C VAL A 38 4.88 15.01 -5.51
N ARG A 39 4.58 15.27 -4.24
CA ARG A 39 5.25 14.64 -3.09
C ARG A 39 4.44 13.45 -2.64
N LEU A 40 5.05 12.26 -2.72
CA LEU A 40 4.45 11.02 -2.24
C LEU A 40 5.16 10.58 -0.97
N SER A 41 4.38 10.03 -0.04
CA SER A 41 4.89 9.43 1.19
C SER A 41 3.93 8.36 1.66
N TRP A 42 4.48 7.30 2.25
CA TRP A 42 3.67 6.27 2.88
C TRP A 42 3.02 6.79 4.17
N ARG A 43 1.73 6.52 4.34
CA ARG A 43 1.03 6.76 5.60
C ARG A 43 1.24 5.55 6.50
N LYS A 44 2.02 5.71 7.56
CA LYS A 44 2.15 4.70 8.62
C LYS A 44 0.89 4.71 9.49
N GLN A 45 0.42 3.53 9.83
CA GLN A 45 -0.64 3.36 10.84
C GLN A 45 -0.06 3.41 12.25
N SER A 46 -0.91 3.32 13.27
CA SER A 46 -0.52 3.34 14.69
C SER A 46 0.44 2.23 15.07
N ASP A 47 0.50 1.15 14.30
CA ASP A 47 1.42 0.02 14.47
C ASP A 47 2.75 0.19 13.71
N GLY A 48 2.95 1.34 13.07
CA GLY A 48 4.17 1.64 12.30
C GLY A 48 4.23 1.01 10.91
N GLN A 49 3.26 0.15 10.55
CA GLN A 49 3.20 -0.51 9.24
C GLN A 49 2.43 0.34 8.22
N VAL A 50 2.75 0.14 6.94
CA VAL A 50 2.12 0.82 5.80
C VAL A 50 1.08 -0.07 5.15
N PHE A 51 1.42 -1.35 4.94
CA PHE A 51 0.53 -2.33 4.35
C PHE A 51 0.10 -3.37 5.38
N HIS A 52 -1.19 -3.67 5.37
CA HIS A 52 -1.80 -4.74 6.14
C HIS A 52 -2.45 -5.72 5.16
N LYS A 53 -2.35 -7.02 5.48
CA LYS A 53 -3.14 -8.03 4.79
C LYS A 53 -4.61 -7.67 4.93
N GLU A 54 -5.31 -7.60 3.81
CA GLU A 54 -6.76 -7.49 3.82
C GLU A 54 -7.31 -8.76 4.48
N LYS A 55 -7.83 -8.65 5.70
CA LYS A 55 -8.55 -9.76 6.33
C LYS A 55 -9.88 -9.87 5.62
N ASP A 56 -10.14 -11.02 5.00
CA ASP A 56 -11.49 -11.38 4.59
C ASP A 56 -12.39 -11.26 5.81
N LYS A 57 -13.36 -10.33 5.75
CA LYS A 57 -14.48 -10.33 6.69
C LYS A 57 -15.33 -11.56 6.39
N LYS A 58 -14.90 -12.76 6.79
CA LYS A 58 -15.85 -13.83 7.10
C LYS A 58 -16.72 -13.26 8.21
N LYS A 59 -17.97 -12.98 7.89
CA LYS A 59 -19.03 -12.66 8.84
C LYS A 59 -18.99 -13.73 9.94
N SER A 60 -18.44 -13.40 11.10
CA SER A 60 -18.88 -14.00 12.36
C SER A 60 -20.32 -13.54 12.57
N ARG A 61 -21.27 -14.27 11.98
CA ARG A 61 -22.69 -14.21 12.37
C ARG A 61 -23.09 -15.62 12.76
N ASN A 62 -22.53 -16.10 13.85
CA ASN A 62 -23.20 -17.01 14.76
C ASN A 62 -23.28 -16.32 16.11
N GLU A 63 -24.30 -16.70 16.89
CA GLU A 63 -24.66 -16.26 18.26
C GLU A 63 -25.66 -15.08 18.32
N LEU A 64 -26.96 -15.38 18.18
CA LEU A 64 -27.81 -15.91 19.26
C LEU A 64 -29.01 -16.68 18.68
#